data_AF-A0A0C3FK92-F1
#
_entry.id   AF-A0A0C3FK92-F1
#
_cell.length_a   1.000
_cell.length_b   1.000
_cell.length_c   1.000
_cell.angle_alpha   90.00
_cell.angle_beta   90.00
_cell.angle_gamma   90.00
#
_symmetry.space_group_name_H-M   'P 1'
#
loop_
_entity.id
_entity.type
_entity.pdbx_description
1 polymer ?
#
loop_
_entity_poly.entity_id
_entity_poly.type
_entity_poly.pdbx_seq_one_letter_code
_entity_poly.pdbx_strand_id
1 'polypeptide(L)'
;LLNLMGTFETVVNKSKRRYHNMFPSVLVGMLGSTIPVSIIGTRFAMSVQPFWKPERYIPIVGMLCGSTISGIVVSVSYVLKELHDNRDKVEMYLAFGASRFEACKPIATEALRLALTPTINQMSVLGIIAIPGMMTGAILGGSSVDQAAKLQMVIMFMIAASTALASIVTTVLALGMVVDGDHRVRSDRVDVREHAIYRARNWMIGKMVEGFWVSMRPLLRCFKRIKGKHSDEANNGETERLLG
;
A
#
# COMPACT_ATOMS: atom_id res chain seq x y z
N LEU A 1 -10.05 -16.04 1.19
CA LEU A 1 -9.26 -15.63 2.37
C LEU A 1 -8.22 -14.57 2.03
N LEU A 2 -7.25 -14.85 1.15
CA LEU A 2 -6.23 -13.88 0.72
C LEU A 2 -6.79 -12.54 0.24
N ASN A 3 -7.78 -12.54 -0.67
CA ASN A 3 -8.41 -11.29 -1.14
C ASN A 3 -9.09 -10.50 0.00
N LEU A 4 -9.61 -11.19 1.01
CA LEU A 4 -10.32 -10.58 2.14
C LEU A 4 -9.33 -9.92 3.12
N MET A 5 -8.22 -10.60 3.39
CA MET A 5 -7.09 -10.05 4.14
C MET A 5 -6.42 -8.88 3.38
N GLY A 6 -6.24 -9.02 2.07
CA GLY A 6 -5.68 -7.97 1.22
C GLY A 6 -6.55 -6.72 1.15
N THR A 7 -7.88 -6.91 1.06
CA THR A 7 -8.85 -5.82 1.18
C THR A 7 -8.73 -5.16 2.55
N PHE A 8 -8.64 -5.94 3.63
CA PHE A 8 -8.47 -5.42 4.98
C PHE A 8 -7.18 -4.59 5.13
N GLU A 9 -6.04 -5.07 4.65
CA GLU A 9 -4.77 -4.33 4.68
C GLU A 9 -4.83 -3.02 3.87
N THR A 10 -5.41 -3.08 2.66
CA THR A 10 -5.61 -1.92 1.80
C THR A 10 -6.39 -0.83 2.51
N VAL A 11 -7.47 -1.24 3.18
CA VAL A 11 -8.48 -0.36 3.76
C VAL A 11 -8.10 0.14 5.17
N VAL A 12 -7.34 -0.65 5.94
CA VAL A 12 -6.96 -0.34 7.33
C VAL A 12 -5.54 0.20 7.47
N ASN A 13 -4.59 -0.29 6.67
CA ASN A 13 -3.17 -0.03 6.90
C ASN A 13 -2.53 0.88 5.85
N LYS A 14 -2.98 0.85 4.59
CA LYS A 14 -2.34 1.59 3.49
C LYS A 14 -3.09 2.84 3.02
N SER A 15 -4.41 2.93 3.20
CA SER A 15 -5.19 4.08 2.75
C SER A 15 -5.15 5.23 3.77
N LYS A 16 -4.47 6.33 3.42
CA LYS A 16 -4.38 7.56 4.25
C LYS A 16 -5.65 8.42 4.24
N ARG A 17 -6.54 8.26 3.26
CA ARG A 17 -7.81 9.00 3.12
C ARG A 17 -8.91 8.01 2.74
N ARG A 18 -10.04 8.01 3.44
CA ARG A 18 -11.06 6.95 3.31
C ARG A 18 -12.44 7.54 3.02
N TYR A 19 -13.25 6.82 2.24
CA TYR A 19 -14.64 7.16 1.95
C TYR A 19 -15.61 6.13 2.54
N HIS A 20 -16.86 6.54 2.75
CA HIS A 20 -17.94 5.66 3.19
C HIS A 20 -18.19 4.57 2.13
N ASN A 21 -18.14 3.28 2.52
CA ASN A 21 -18.18 2.09 1.64
C ASN A 21 -16.89 1.73 0.86
N MET A 22 -15.70 2.15 1.32
CA MET A 22 -14.42 1.74 0.69
C MET A 22 -14.12 0.22 0.78
N PHE A 23 -14.63 -0.47 1.80
CA PHE A 23 -14.41 -1.91 1.95
C PHE A 23 -15.09 -2.73 0.84
N PRO A 24 -16.41 -2.61 0.60
CA PRO A 24 -17.08 -3.38 -0.45
C PRO A 24 -16.61 -3.04 -1.86
N SER A 25 -16.27 -1.79 -2.17
CA SER A 25 -15.78 -1.40 -3.50
C SER A 25 -14.40 -1.98 -3.81
N VAL A 26 -13.46 -1.92 -2.87
CA VAL A 26 -12.14 -2.55 -3.00
C VAL A 26 -12.26 -4.07 -3.07
N LEU A 27 -13.16 -4.66 -2.29
CA LEU A 27 -13.43 -6.10 -2.31
C LEU A 27 -13.96 -6.54 -3.68
N VAL A 28 -14.93 -5.81 -4.25
CA VAL A 28 -15.45 -6.07 -5.60
C VAL A 28 -14.37 -5.89 -6.66
N GLY A 29 -13.54 -4.85 -6.55
CA GLY A 29 -12.39 -4.63 -7.44
C GLY A 29 -11.39 -5.79 -7.39
N MET A 30 -10.99 -6.21 -6.20
CA MET A 30 -10.03 -7.31 -6.01
C MET A 30 -10.59 -8.66 -6.43
N LEU A 31 -11.84 -8.98 -6.09
CA LEU A 31 -12.47 -10.24 -6.48
C LEU A 31 -12.72 -10.26 -7.99
N GLY A 32 -13.21 -9.15 -8.54
CA GLY A 32 -13.52 -8.99 -9.96
C GLY A 32 -12.29 -8.99 -10.87
N SER A 33 -11.09 -8.70 -10.35
CA SER A 33 -9.85 -8.80 -11.11
C SER A 33 -9.12 -10.13 -10.87
N THR A 34 -8.92 -10.49 -9.61
CA THR A 34 -7.98 -11.56 -9.22
C THR A 34 -8.55 -12.93 -9.55
N ILE A 35 -9.85 -13.15 -9.38
CA ILE A 35 -10.51 -14.42 -9.68
C ILE A 35 -10.47 -14.72 -11.19
N PRO A 36 -10.98 -13.85 -12.09
CA PRO A 36 -10.96 -14.15 -13.52
C PRO A 36 -9.54 -14.23 -14.09
N VAL A 37 -8.62 -13.36 -13.66
CA VAL A 37 -7.22 -13.42 -14.13
C VAL A 37 -6.52 -14.68 -13.63
N SER A 38 -6.79 -15.12 -12.40
CA SER A 38 -6.27 -16.39 -11.91
C SER A 38 -6.83 -17.57 -12.70
N ILE A 39 -8.15 -17.61 -12.95
CA ILE A 39 -8.77 -18.71 -13.70
C ILE A 39 -8.25 -18.76 -15.13
N ILE A 40 -8.21 -17.61 -15.83
CA ILE A 40 -7.76 -17.53 -17.22
C ILE A 40 -6.25 -17.80 -17.30
N GLY A 41 -5.44 -17.16 -16.45
CA GLY A 41 -3.98 -17.31 -16.46
C GLY A 41 -3.55 -18.73 -16.11
N THR A 42 -4.18 -19.35 -15.13
CA THR A 42 -3.89 -20.73 -14.76
C THR A 42 -4.33 -21.74 -15.83
N ARG A 43 -5.49 -21.53 -16.46
CA ARG A 43 -6.03 -22.45 -17.48
C ARG A 43 -5.36 -22.33 -18.84
N PHE A 44 -5.08 -21.10 -19.30
CA PHE A 44 -4.54 -20.86 -20.64
C PHE A 44 -3.03 -20.63 -20.66
N ALA A 45 -2.47 -19.93 -19.68
CA ALA A 45 -1.10 -19.43 -19.79
C ALA A 45 -0.05 -20.39 -19.20
N MET A 46 -0.41 -21.19 -18.20
CA MET A 46 0.56 -22.09 -17.56
C MET A 46 0.70 -23.44 -18.24
N SER A 47 -0.33 -23.95 -18.95
CA SER A 47 -0.29 -25.31 -19.54
C SER A 47 0.17 -26.40 -18.54
N VAL A 48 0.13 -26.13 -17.23
CA VAL A 48 0.63 -27.04 -16.20
C VAL A 48 -0.50 -28.01 -15.88
N GLN A 49 -0.38 -29.22 -16.40
CA GLN A 49 -1.13 -30.39 -15.94
C GLN A 49 -0.42 -30.94 -14.67
N PRO A 50 -0.98 -30.92 -13.46
CA PRO A 50 -2.22 -30.29 -12.97
C PRO A 50 -1.97 -28.88 -12.41
N PHE A 51 -2.97 -28.02 -12.56
CA PHE A 51 -2.88 -26.60 -12.19
C PHE A 51 -2.92 -26.31 -10.68
N TRP A 52 -3.26 -27.31 -9.86
CA TRP A 52 -3.34 -27.23 -8.40
C TRP A 52 -2.04 -27.63 -7.69
N LYS A 53 -0.90 -27.74 -8.38
CA LYS A 53 0.36 -28.03 -7.71
C LYS A 53 0.67 -26.93 -6.67
N PRO A 54 0.65 -27.25 -5.36
CA PRO A 54 0.69 -26.22 -4.31
C PRO A 54 1.96 -25.39 -4.37
N GLU A 55 3.09 -26.00 -4.76
CA GLU A 55 4.40 -25.35 -4.80
C GLU A 55 4.45 -24.14 -5.76
N ARG A 56 3.64 -24.16 -6.83
CA ARG A 56 3.59 -23.07 -7.83
C ARG A 56 2.39 -22.17 -7.62
N TYR A 57 1.25 -22.74 -7.26
CA TYR A 57 0.00 -21.99 -7.18
C TYR A 57 0.00 -20.98 -6.02
N ILE A 58 0.51 -21.36 -4.85
CA ILE A 58 0.48 -20.52 -3.65
C ILE A 58 1.30 -19.23 -3.86
N PRO A 59 2.57 -19.26 -4.32
CA PRO A 59 3.33 -18.05 -4.59
C PRO A 59 2.70 -17.15 -5.65
N ILE A 60 2.14 -17.73 -6.73
CA ILE A 60 1.57 -16.94 -7.84
C ILE A 60 0.34 -16.16 -7.39
N VAL A 61 -0.59 -16.82 -6.68
CA VAL A 61 -1.76 -16.14 -6.11
C VAL A 61 -1.34 -15.07 -5.10
N GLY A 62 -0.31 -15.35 -4.29
CA GLY A 62 0.27 -14.37 -3.37
C GLY A 62 0.79 -13.12 -4.08
N MET A 63 1.57 -13.30 -5.15
CA MET A 63 2.11 -12.20 -5.96
C MET A 63 1.00 -11.40 -6.65
N LEU A 64 0.00 -12.07 -7.23
CA LEU A 64 -1.17 -11.42 -7.83
C LEU A 64 -1.91 -10.54 -6.82
N CYS A 65 -2.20 -11.07 -5.63
CA CYS A 65 -2.85 -10.33 -4.55
C CYS A 65 -1.98 -9.15 -4.09
N GLY A 66 -0.67 -9.35 -3.92
CA GLY A 66 0.24 -8.30 -3.42
C GLY A 66 0.38 -7.11 -4.37
N SER A 67 0.54 -7.38 -5.67
CA SER A 67 0.64 -6.33 -6.69
C SER A 67 -0.67 -5.59 -6.90
N THR A 68 -1.79 -6.30 -6.89
CA THR A 68 -3.13 -5.68 -7.01
C THR A 68 -3.45 -4.77 -5.84
N ILE A 69 -3.16 -5.18 -4.60
CA ILE A 69 -3.30 -4.33 -3.40
C ILE A 69 -2.57 -3.00 -3.60
N SER A 70 -1.31 -3.06 -4.03
CA SER A 70 -0.48 -1.87 -4.18
C SER A 70 -1.02 -0.95 -5.30
N GLY A 71 -1.46 -1.51 -6.44
CA GLY A 71 -2.08 -0.74 -7.52
C GLY A 71 -3.41 -0.09 -7.11
N ILE A 72 -4.26 -0.81 -6.37
CA ILE A 72 -5.53 -0.27 -5.85
C ILE A 72 -5.27 0.87 -4.86
N VAL A 73 -4.32 0.70 -3.94
CA VAL A 73 -3.97 1.75 -2.97
C VAL A 73 -3.54 3.02 -3.69
N VAL A 74 -2.66 2.90 -4.69
CA VAL A 74 -2.15 4.06 -5.44
C VAL A 74 -3.28 4.75 -6.22
N SER A 75 -4.07 3.99 -6.98
CA SER A 75 -5.17 4.54 -7.77
C SER A 75 -6.23 5.23 -6.91
N VAL A 76 -6.70 4.59 -5.84
CA VAL A 76 -7.72 5.17 -4.94
C VAL A 76 -7.18 6.38 -4.20
N SER A 77 -5.95 6.32 -3.69
CA SER A 77 -5.36 7.45 -2.97
C SER A 77 -5.15 8.66 -3.88
N TYR A 78 -4.78 8.43 -5.14
CA TYR A 78 -4.65 9.50 -6.13
C TYR A 78 -6.01 10.13 -6.46
N VAL A 79 -7.03 9.32 -6.76
CA VAL A 79 -8.40 9.82 -7.04
C VAL A 79 -8.93 10.67 -5.87
N LEU A 80 -8.80 10.18 -4.64
CA LEU A 80 -9.26 10.92 -3.45
C LEU A 80 -8.46 12.19 -3.20
N LYS A 81 -7.15 12.18 -3.51
CA LYS A 81 -6.33 13.37 -3.41
C LYS A 81 -6.73 14.41 -4.45
N GLU A 82 -6.87 14.00 -5.71
CA GLU A 82 -7.17 14.89 -6.82
C GLU A 82 -8.56 15.52 -6.68
N LEU A 83 -9.56 14.76 -6.24
CA LEU A 83 -10.90 15.28 -5.96
C LEU A 83 -10.95 16.25 -4.77
N HIS A 84 -10.01 16.14 -3.82
CA HIS A 84 -9.93 17.04 -2.67
C HIS A 84 -9.15 18.32 -3.00
N ASP A 85 -7.96 18.15 -3.59
CA ASP A 85 -7.02 19.25 -3.83
C ASP A 85 -7.44 20.07 -5.07
N ASN A 86 -8.03 19.44 -6.10
CA ASN A 86 -8.43 20.08 -7.36
C ASN A 86 -9.96 20.09 -7.56
N ARG A 87 -10.74 20.15 -6.47
CA ARG A 87 -12.21 20.15 -6.52
C ARG A 87 -12.77 21.26 -7.42
N ASP A 88 -12.16 22.45 -7.37
CA ASP A 88 -12.65 23.64 -8.06
C ASP A 88 -12.57 23.46 -9.58
N LYS A 89 -11.57 22.70 -10.06
CA LYS A 89 -11.45 22.34 -11.48
C LYS A 89 -12.59 21.41 -11.91
N VAL A 90 -12.91 20.41 -11.09
CA VAL A 90 -13.99 19.45 -11.38
C VAL A 90 -15.34 20.17 -11.41
N GLU A 91 -15.60 21.06 -10.43
CA GLU A 91 -16.81 21.87 -10.39
C GLU A 91 -16.89 22.84 -11.59
N MET A 92 -15.77 23.43 -12.01
CA MET A 92 -15.71 24.26 -13.21
C MET A 92 -16.11 23.48 -14.47
N TYR A 93 -15.58 22.27 -14.67
CA TYR A 93 -15.98 21.43 -15.81
C TYR A 93 -17.48 21.11 -15.79
N LEU A 94 -18.05 20.81 -14.61
CA LEU A 94 -19.49 20.56 -14.46
C LEU A 94 -20.32 21.83 -14.74
N ALA A 95 -19.84 23.01 -14.34
CA ALA A 95 -20.48 24.29 -14.62
C ALA A 95 -20.46 24.65 -16.11
N PHE A 96 -19.44 24.22 -16.86
CA PHE A 96 -19.38 24.31 -18.32
C PHE A 96 -20.25 23.27 -19.05
N GLY A 97 -21.01 22.43 -18.31
CA GLY A 97 -21.91 21.44 -18.88
C GLY A 97 -21.25 20.10 -19.22
N ALA A 98 -20.02 19.84 -18.78
CA ALA A 98 -19.38 18.54 -18.98
C ALA A 98 -20.11 17.44 -18.20
N SER A 99 -20.22 16.26 -18.80
CA SER A 99 -20.74 15.10 -18.10
C SER A 99 -19.74 14.63 -17.01
N ARG A 100 -20.24 13.90 -16.01
CA ARG A 100 -19.37 13.34 -14.94
C ARG A 100 -18.22 12.51 -15.47
N PHE A 101 -18.49 11.72 -16.51
CA PHE A 101 -17.48 10.85 -17.12
C PHE A 101 -16.37 11.68 -17.77
N GLU A 102 -16.71 12.79 -18.42
CA GLU A 102 -15.74 13.69 -19.04
C GLU A 102 -14.90 14.43 -17.99
N ALA A 103 -15.54 14.94 -16.92
CA ALA A 103 -14.83 15.61 -15.84
C ALA A 103 -13.87 14.66 -15.07
N CYS A 104 -14.25 13.38 -14.94
CA CYS A 104 -13.46 12.39 -14.19
C CYS A 104 -12.43 11.62 -15.04
N LYS A 105 -12.58 11.60 -16.37
CA LYS A 105 -11.66 10.92 -17.30
C LYS A 105 -10.17 11.27 -17.10
N PRO A 106 -9.76 12.54 -16.99
CA PRO A 106 -8.35 12.87 -16.79
C PRO A 106 -7.81 12.33 -15.45
N ILE A 107 -8.63 12.42 -14.39
CA ILE A 107 -8.29 11.91 -13.05
C ILE A 107 -8.12 10.39 -13.08
N ALA A 108 -9.04 9.68 -13.73
CA ALA A 108 -8.98 8.22 -13.86
C ALA A 108 -7.73 7.76 -14.63
N THR A 109 -7.39 8.47 -15.71
CA THR A 109 -6.26 8.12 -16.58
C THR A 109 -4.93 8.25 -15.84
N GLU A 110 -4.74 9.36 -15.10
CA GLU A 110 -3.53 9.54 -14.29
C GLU A 110 -3.49 8.58 -13.08
N ALA A 111 -4.63 8.28 -12.46
CA ALA A 111 -4.70 7.28 -11.39
C ALA A 111 -4.20 5.90 -11.86
N LEU A 112 -4.65 5.46 -13.03
CA LEU A 112 -4.23 4.21 -13.65
C LEU A 112 -2.76 4.23 -14.02
N ARG A 113 -2.29 5.32 -14.63
CA ARG A 113 -0.90 5.48 -15.03
C ARG A 113 0.03 5.33 -13.82
N LEU A 114 -0.29 6.00 -12.72
CA LEU A 114 0.47 5.91 -11.47
C LEU A 114 0.44 4.50 -10.87
N ALA A 115 -0.72 3.82 -10.93
CA ALA A 115 -0.87 2.46 -10.42
C ALA A 115 -0.08 1.42 -11.24
N LEU A 116 0.02 1.59 -12.56
CA LEU A 116 0.65 0.62 -13.47
C LEU A 116 2.13 0.86 -13.74
N THR A 117 2.62 2.09 -13.53
CA THR A 117 4.03 2.45 -13.76
C THR A 117 5.01 1.49 -13.06
N PRO A 118 4.82 1.09 -11.79
CA PRO A 118 5.75 0.17 -11.12
C PRO A 118 5.82 -1.21 -11.79
N THR A 119 4.69 -1.74 -12.25
CA THR A 119 4.62 -3.04 -12.91
C THR A 119 5.31 -2.99 -14.26
N ILE A 120 5.07 -1.95 -15.06
CA ILE A 120 5.71 -1.76 -16.36
C ILE A 120 7.23 -1.61 -16.19
N ASN A 121 7.67 -0.79 -15.24
CA ASN A 121 9.10 -0.58 -14.97
C ASN A 121 9.80 -1.89 -14.56
N GLN A 122 9.13 -2.72 -13.75
CA GLN A 122 9.65 -4.05 -13.41
C GLN A 122 9.74 -4.97 -14.62
N MET A 123 8.74 -4.96 -15.51
CA MET A 123 8.77 -5.77 -16.73
C MET A 123 9.94 -5.41 -17.65
N SER A 124 10.26 -4.12 -17.79
CA SER A 124 11.35 -3.65 -18.67
C SER A 124 12.75 -4.08 -18.22
N VAL A 125 12.98 -4.24 -16.91
CA VAL A 125 14.29 -4.62 -16.37
C VAL A 125 14.44 -6.13 -16.13
N LEU A 126 13.33 -6.87 -16.23
CA LEU A 126 13.27 -8.29 -15.92
C LEU A 126 14.08 -9.11 -16.92
N GLY A 127 14.95 -9.99 -16.42
CA GLY A 127 15.78 -10.85 -17.25
C GLY A 127 17.07 -10.22 -17.77
N ILE A 128 17.22 -8.89 -17.72
CA ILE A 128 18.47 -8.19 -18.06
C ILE A 128 19.22 -7.81 -16.78
N ILE A 129 18.56 -7.11 -15.87
CA ILE A 129 19.17 -6.57 -14.64
C ILE A 129 18.71 -7.37 -13.43
N ALA A 130 17.41 -7.68 -13.37
CA ALA A 130 16.81 -8.37 -12.24
C ALA A 130 16.32 -9.76 -12.66
N ILE A 131 16.84 -10.80 -12.02
CA ILE A 131 16.27 -12.16 -12.09
C ILE A 131 15.35 -12.31 -10.87
N PRO A 132 14.02 -12.45 -11.06
CA PRO A 132 13.08 -12.59 -9.95
C PRO A 132 13.44 -13.78 -9.06
N GLY A 133 13.29 -13.63 -7.74
CA GLY A 133 13.69 -14.68 -6.78
C GLY A 133 13.03 -16.03 -7.02
N MET A 134 11.77 -16.05 -7.49
CA MET A 134 11.06 -17.27 -7.89
C MET A 134 11.69 -17.95 -9.11
N MET A 135 12.17 -17.17 -10.09
CA MET A 135 12.87 -17.67 -11.26
C MET A 135 14.24 -18.23 -10.87
N THR A 136 15.03 -17.49 -10.07
CA THR A 136 16.32 -17.96 -9.56
C THR A 136 16.15 -19.21 -8.70
N GLY A 137 15.13 -19.24 -7.82
CA GLY A 137 14.83 -20.42 -6.99
C GLY A 137 14.49 -21.66 -7.81
N ALA A 138 13.72 -21.51 -8.89
CA ALA A 138 13.42 -22.62 -9.80
C ALA A 138 14.70 -23.12 -10.53
N ILE A 139 15.58 -22.20 -10.94
CA ILE A 139 16.85 -22.54 -11.59
C ILE A 139 17.77 -23.29 -10.61
N LEU A 140 17.93 -22.79 -9.38
CA LEU A 140 18.73 -23.44 -8.34
C LEU A 140 18.15 -24.80 -7.91
N GLY A 141 16.82 -24.95 -8.00
CA GLY A 141 16.12 -26.22 -7.78
C GLY A 141 16.23 -27.24 -8.91
N GLY A 142 17.07 -26.97 -9.93
CA GLY A 142 17.33 -27.88 -11.05
C GLY A 142 16.36 -27.75 -12.23
N SER A 143 15.52 -26.71 -12.27
CA SER A 143 14.67 -26.45 -13.44
C SER A 143 15.48 -25.82 -14.57
N SER A 144 15.15 -26.19 -15.81
CA SER A 144 15.77 -25.58 -17.00
C SER A 144 15.47 -24.08 -17.08
N VAL A 145 16.51 -23.28 -17.37
CA VAL A 145 16.43 -21.80 -17.46
C VAL A 145 15.35 -21.35 -18.45
N ASP A 146 15.24 -22.01 -19.61
CA ASP A 146 14.23 -21.70 -20.64
C ASP A 146 12.79 -21.78 -20.09
N GLN A 147 12.47 -22.84 -19.34
CA GLN A 147 11.15 -23.02 -18.75
C GLN A 147 10.87 -22.02 -17.64
N ALA A 148 11.86 -21.75 -16.79
CA ALA A 148 11.74 -20.77 -15.71
C ALA A 148 11.49 -19.35 -16.27
N ALA A 149 12.18 -18.97 -17.34
CA ALA A 149 12.01 -17.67 -17.99
C ALA A 149 10.62 -17.50 -18.62
N LYS A 150 10.12 -18.52 -19.34
CA LYS A 150 8.78 -18.51 -19.97
C LYS A 150 7.67 -18.37 -18.93
N LEU A 151 7.75 -19.13 -17.84
CA LEU A 151 6.78 -19.05 -16.74
C LEU A 151 6.80 -17.67 -16.07
N GLN A 152 7.99 -17.10 -15.86
CA GLN A 152 8.10 -15.79 -15.24
C GLN A 152 7.49 -14.68 -16.11
N MET A 153 7.71 -14.72 -17.43
CA MET A 153 7.07 -13.81 -18.39
C MET A 153 5.54 -13.88 -18.29
N VAL A 154 4.98 -15.10 -18.27
CA VAL A 154 3.54 -15.34 -18.09
C VAL A 154 3.02 -14.73 -16.77
N ILE A 155 3.74 -14.93 -15.67
CA ILE A 155 3.37 -14.39 -14.36
C ILE A 155 3.34 -12.85 -14.39
N MET A 156 4.32 -12.21 -15.04
CA MET A 156 4.35 -10.75 -15.16
C MET A 156 3.16 -10.20 -15.94
N PHE A 157 2.78 -10.85 -17.04
CA PHE A 157 1.57 -10.48 -17.79
C PHE A 157 0.31 -10.66 -16.94
N MET A 158 0.21 -11.74 -16.17
CA MET A 158 -0.92 -11.94 -15.26
C MET A 158 -0.99 -10.87 -14.17
N ILE A 159 0.15 -10.49 -13.57
CA ILE A 159 0.23 -9.42 -12.58
C ILE A 159 -0.20 -8.08 -13.19
N ALA A 160 0.29 -7.75 -14.39
CA ALA A 160 -0.07 -6.52 -15.09
C ALA A 160 -1.57 -6.48 -15.41
N ALA A 161 -2.13 -7.55 -15.97
CA ALA A 161 -3.56 -7.66 -16.29
C ALA A 161 -4.43 -7.57 -15.03
N SER A 162 -4.08 -8.29 -13.97
CA SER A 162 -4.82 -8.26 -12.70
C SER A 162 -4.81 -6.87 -12.08
N THR A 163 -3.63 -6.24 -12.02
CA THR A 163 -3.47 -4.90 -11.43
C THR A 163 -4.19 -3.83 -12.24
N ALA A 164 -4.16 -3.91 -13.57
CA ALA A 164 -4.89 -3.01 -14.46
C ALA A 164 -6.41 -3.13 -14.26
N LEU A 165 -6.95 -4.36 -14.30
CA LEU A 165 -8.38 -4.60 -14.10
C LEU A 165 -8.83 -4.16 -12.71
N ALA A 166 -8.07 -4.50 -11.67
CA ALA A 166 -8.41 -4.12 -10.30
C ALA A 166 -8.45 -2.59 -10.14
N SER A 167 -7.47 -1.90 -10.72
CA SER A 167 -7.36 -0.44 -10.65
C SER A 167 -8.49 0.22 -11.44
N ILE A 168 -8.82 -0.26 -12.64
CA ILE A 168 -9.96 0.22 -13.44
C ILE A 168 -11.26 0.11 -12.65
N VAL A 169 -11.59 -1.10 -12.19
CA VAL A 169 -12.87 -1.34 -11.49
C VAL A 169 -12.95 -0.49 -10.23
N THR A 170 -11.88 -0.44 -9.43
CA THR A 170 -11.89 0.33 -8.19
C THR A 170 -11.94 1.84 -8.44
N THR A 171 -11.24 2.35 -9.45
CA THR A 171 -11.29 3.77 -9.83
C THR A 171 -12.68 4.17 -10.33
N VAL A 172 -13.31 3.36 -11.19
CA VAL A 172 -14.68 3.64 -11.68
C VAL A 172 -15.69 3.63 -10.54
N LEU A 173 -15.61 2.65 -9.64
CA LEU A 173 -16.48 2.58 -8.47
C LEU A 173 -16.23 3.75 -7.50
N ALA A 174 -14.97 4.14 -7.29
CA ALA A 174 -14.63 5.28 -6.44
C ALA A 174 -15.20 6.60 -7.01
N LEU A 175 -15.05 6.82 -8.32
CA LEU A 175 -15.57 8.01 -9.00
C LEU A 175 -17.10 8.06 -9.00
N GLY A 176 -17.77 6.92 -9.27
CA GLY A 176 -19.23 6.83 -9.24
C GLY A 176 -19.83 7.05 -7.85
N MET A 177 -19.09 6.71 -6.78
CA MET A 177 -19.53 6.91 -5.39
C MET A 177 -19.26 8.33 -4.86
N VAL A 178 -18.22 9.01 -5.36
CA VAL A 178 -17.83 10.35 -4.90
C VAL A 178 -18.54 11.46 -5.70
N VAL A 179 -18.86 11.23 -6.97
CA VAL A 179 -19.57 12.19 -7.84
C VAL A 179 -21.02 11.73 -8.02
N ASP A 180 -21.91 12.27 -7.18
CA ASP A 180 -23.30 11.84 -7.03
C ASP A 180 -24.25 12.39 -8.12
N GLY A 181 -25.44 11.76 -8.24
CA GLY A 181 -26.61 12.00 -9.10
C GLY A 181 -26.84 13.41 -9.66
N ASP A 182 -26.55 14.41 -8.85
CA ASP A 182 -26.93 15.80 -9.08
C ASP A 182 -25.77 16.72 -9.48
N HIS A 183 -24.69 16.20 -10.08
CA HIS A 183 -23.52 17.00 -10.50
C HIS A 183 -22.91 17.81 -9.36
N ARG A 184 -22.90 17.25 -8.13
CA ARG A 184 -22.25 17.86 -6.97
C ARG A 184 -21.16 16.92 -6.46
N VAL A 185 -19.96 17.47 -6.27
CA VAL A 185 -18.87 16.76 -5.59
C VAL A 185 -19.22 16.74 -4.10
N ARG A 186 -19.68 15.58 -3.59
CA ARG A 186 -19.91 15.41 -2.14
C ARG A 186 -18.57 15.23 -1.44
N SER A 187 -17.89 16.35 -1.21
CA SER A 187 -16.72 16.47 -0.34
C SER A 187 -17.04 16.08 1.12
N ASP A 188 -18.32 16.10 1.50
CA ASP A 188 -18.86 15.74 2.81
C ASP A 188 -18.80 14.24 3.17
N ARG A 189 -18.20 13.40 2.30
CA ARG A 189 -17.95 11.96 2.55
C ARG A 189 -16.49 11.53 2.42
N VAL A 190 -15.58 12.47 2.14
CA VAL A 190 -14.14 12.22 2.15
C VAL A 190 -13.63 12.51 3.56
N ASP A 191 -13.71 11.51 4.43
CA ASP A 191 -13.23 11.63 5.79
C ASP A 191 -11.70 11.61 5.77
N VAL A 192 -11.09 12.75 6.13
CA VAL A 192 -9.65 12.91 6.32
C VAL A 192 -9.21 12.35 7.69
N ARG A 193 -10.15 11.80 8.48
CA ARG A 193 -9.88 11.30 9.84
C ARG A 193 -9.09 9.98 9.81
N GLU A 194 -7.88 10.03 10.37
CA GLU A 194 -7.09 8.84 10.72
C GLU A 194 -7.86 7.89 11.65
N HIS A 195 -7.65 6.58 11.45
CA HIS A 195 -8.36 5.49 12.11
C HIS A 195 -8.39 5.60 13.65
N ALA A 196 -9.51 5.16 14.24
CA ALA A 196 -9.61 4.83 15.66
C ALA A 196 -8.51 3.85 16.13
N ILE A 197 -8.01 2.99 15.23
CA ILE A 197 -6.90 2.05 15.48
C ILE A 197 -5.54 2.78 15.59
N TYR A 198 -5.29 3.82 14.79
CA TYR A 198 -4.09 4.65 14.94
C TYR A 198 -4.19 5.54 16.17
N ARG A 199 -5.39 6.02 16.50
CA ARG A 199 -5.66 6.72 17.77
C ARG A 199 -5.49 5.78 18.98
N ALA A 200 -5.94 4.53 18.89
CA ALA A 200 -5.73 3.51 19.93
C ALA A 200 -4.26 3.08 20.03
N ARG A 201 -3.55 2.95 18.89
CA ARG A 201 -2.12 2.64 18.87
C ARG A 201 -1.29 3.79 19.42
N ASN A 202 -1.55 5.03 19.01
CA ASN A 202 -0.86 6.20 19.57
C ASN A 202 -1.25 6.45 21.02
N TRP A 203 -2.47 6.10 21.44
CA TRP A 203 -2.87 6.12 22.85
C TRP A 203 -2.17 5.03 23.67
N MET A 204 -1.99 3.82 23.12
CA MET A 204 -1.22 2.74 23.75
C MET A 204 0.28 3.04 23.78
N ILE A 205 0.85 3.53 22.67
CA ILE A 205 2.24 3.99 22.60
C ILE A 205 2.43 5.16 23.55
N GLY A 206 1.48 6.10 23.63
CA GLY A 206 1.48 7.19 24.59
C GLY A 206 1.50 6.70 26.03
N LYS A 207 0.61 5.75 26.39
CA LYS A 207 0.62 5.11 27.72
C LYS A 207 1.90 4.35 28.02
N MET A 208 2.49 3.66 27.03
CA MET A 208 3.76 2.96 27.20
C MET A 208 4.93 3.92 27.33
N VAL A 209 5.00 4.97 26.52
CA VAL A 209 6.05 6.00 26.58
C VAL A 209 5.93 6.80 27.86
N GLU A 210 4.72 7.19 28.29
CA GLU A 210 4.49 7.83 29.59
C GLU A 210 4.85 6.90 30.74
N GLY A 211 4.43 5.63 30.70
CA GLY A 211 4.81 4.62 31.69
C GLY A 211 6.33 4.41 31.76
N PHE A 212 7.00 4.36 30.61
CA PHE A 212 8.44 4.24 30.50
C PHE A 212 9.15 5.51 31.00
N TRP A 213 8.67 6.70 30.67
CA TRP A 213 9.22 7.97 31.15
C TRP A 213 9.04 8.14 32.66
N VAL A 214 7.89 7.73 33.21
CA VAL A 214 7.62 7.72 34.66
C VAL A 214 8.52 6.72 35.37
N SER A 215 8.73 5.53 34.78
CA SER A 215 9.65 4.52 35.33
C SER A 215 11.13 4.94 35.22
N MET A 216 11.51 5.73 34.21
CA MET A 216 12.90 6.15 33.98
C MET A 216 13.26 7.46 34.69
N ARG A 217 12.28 8.28 35.10
CA ARG A 217 12.46 9.49 35.93
C ARG A 217 13.26 9.29 37.23
N PRO A 218 13.01 8.26 38.06
CA PRO A 218 13.80 8.03 39.27
C PRO A 218 15.24 7.62 38.94
N LEU A 219 15.44 6.85 37.87
CA LEU A 219 16.78 6.42 37.43
C LEU A 219 17.62 7.60 36.94
N LEU A 220 17.04 8.49 36.14
CA LEU A 220 17.69 9.72 35.66
C LEU A 220 18.01 10.68 36.81
N ARG A 221 17.15 10.77 37.84
CA ARG A 221 17.45 11.56 39.06
C ARG A 221 18.61 10.96 39.84
N CYS A 222 18.70 9.64 39.96
CA CYS A 222 19.86 8.96 40.56
C CYS A 222 21.14 9.24 39.76
N PHE A 223 21.09 9.13 38.43
CA PHE A 223 22.24 9.38 37.57
C PHE A 223 22.72 10.83 37.64
N LYS A 224 21.79 11.79 37.68
CA LYS A 224 22.12 13.21 37.86
C LYS A 224 22.71 13.52 39.24
N ARG A 225 22.28 12.79 40.29
CA ARG A 225 22.81 12.91 41.65
C ARG A 225 24.21 12.31 41.77
N ILE A 226 24.50 11.21 41.07
CA ILE A 226 25.83 10.62 40.98
C ILE A 226 26.80 11.53 40.19
N LYS A 227 26.36 12.10 39.07
CA LYS A 227 27.18 13.02 38.27
C LYS A 227 27.48 14.34 39.01
N GLY A 228 26.52 14.87 39.78
CA GLY A 228 26.75 16.03 40.65
C GLY A 228 27.80 15.75 41.73
N LYS A 229 27.70 14.59 42.40
CA LYS A 229 28.65 14.19 43.45
C LYS A 229 30.09 14.03 42.93
N HIS A 230 30.24 13.54 41.70
CA HIS A 230 31.55 13.35 41.08
C HIS A 230 32.20 14.66 40.60
N SER A 231 31.41 15.69 40.30
CA SER A 231 31.91 17.03 39.99
C SER A 231 32.29 17.82 41.24
N ASP A 232 31.59 17.62 42.36
CA ASP A 232 31.94 18.27 43.64
C ASP A 232 33.22 17.70 44.26
N GLU A 233 33.45 16.38 44.15
CA GLU A 233 34.71 15.74 44.60
C GLU A 233 35.93 16.11 43.74
N ALA A 234 35.74 16.33 42.44
CA ALA A 234 36.82 16.77 41.55
C ALA A 234 37.26 18.22 41.84
N ASN A 235 36.32 19.12 42.11
CA ASN A 235 36.62 20.52 42.42
C ASN A 235 37.33 20.67 43.78
N ASN A 236 36.95 19.86 44.78
CA ASN A 236 37.55 19.93 46.12
C ASN A 236 39.02 19.44 46.13
N GLY A 237 39.35 18.45 45.30
CA GLY A 237 40.72 17.94 45.13
C GLY A 237 41.65 18.88 44.37
N GLU A 238 41.13 19.77 43.52
CA GLU A 238 41.94 20.82 42.87
C GLU A 238 42.23 21.98 43.81
N THR A 239 41.31 22.33 44.71
CA THR A 239 41.56 23.35 45.75
C THR A 239 42.58 22.92 46.81
N GLU A 240 42.63 21.64 47.21
CA GLU A 240 43.65 21.15 48.14
C GLU A 240 45.06 21.10 47.53
N ARG A 241 45.19 20.97 46.20
CA ARG A 241 46.50 20.93 45.50
C ARG A 241 47.13 22.30 45.27
N LEU A 242 46.39 23.40 45.43
CA LEU A 242 46.89 24.76 45.23
C LEU A 242 47.33 25.46 46.52
N LEU A 243 47.11 24.84 47.69
CA LEU A 243 47.47 25.37 49.01
C LEU A 243 48.48 24.49 49.77
N GLY A 244 49.08 23.51 49.10
CA GLY A 244 50.16 22.65 49.62
C GLY A 244 51.51 22.95 48.99
#